data_AF-X1HMI3-F1
#
_entry.id   AF-X1HMI3-F1
#
_cell.length_a   1.000
_cell.length_b   1.000
_cell.length_c   1.000
_cell.angle_alpha   90.00
_cell.angle_beta   90.00
_cell.angle_gamma   90.00
#
_symmetry.space_group_name_H-M   'P 1'
#
loop_
_entity.id
_entity.type
_entity.pdbx_description
1 polymer ?
#
loop_
_entity_poly.entity_id
_entity_poly.type
_entity_poly.pdbx_seq_one_letter_code
_entity_poly.pdbx_strand_id
1 'polypeptide(L)'
;KDIDLVLIPTDLWGLHTELTKLGGGKLKMSGSKIIRVMYGSIQVDVYIADEETWATLLLIRTGSAENNVRLCTVARDKGWRLKANGDGLINEAGERIAGDSEESIFEALGLAYQPPERRE
;
A
#
# COMPACT_ATOMS: atom_id res chain seq x y z
N LYS A 1 -9.84 -12.25 10.60
CA LYS A 1 -9.05 -11.59 9.54
C LYS A 1 -9.59 -10.17 9.40
N ASP A 2 -8.70 -9.22 9.26
CA ASP A 2 -8.98 -7.84 8.90
C ASP A 2 -9.32 -7.71 7.41
N ILE A 3 -9.80 -6.53 7.04
CA ILE A 3 -10.00 -6.09 5.66
C ILE A 3 -9.09 -4.89 5.43
N ASP A 4 -8.29 -4.92 4.38
CA ASP A 4 -7.48 -3.79 3.94
C ASP A 4 -8.14 -3.09 2.75
N LEU A 5 -8.22 -1.77 2.80
CA LEU A 5 -8.71 -0.93 1.71
C LEU A 5 -7.63 0.08 1.35
N VAL A 6 -7.35 0.25 0.06
CA VAL A 6 -6.56 1.37 -0.47
C VAL A 6 -7.50 2.27 -1.24
N LEU A 7 -7.50 3.57 -0.96
CA LEU A 7 -8.35 4.55 -1.65
C LEU A 7 -7.67 5.90 -1.80
N ILE A 8 -8.08 6.64 -2.83
CA ILE A 8 -7.74 8.05 -3.03
C ILE A 8 -8.97 8.87 -2.67
N PRO A 9 -9.00 9.56 -1.51
CA PRO A 9 -10.16 10.31 -1.09
C PRO A 9 -10.18 11.68 -1.79
N THR A 10 -11.33 12.06 -2.33
CA THR A 10 -11.57 13.44 -2.81
C THR A 10 -11.82 14.42 -1.66
N ASP A 11 -12.31 13.92 -0.52
CA ASP A 11 -12.50 14.66 0.73
C ASP A 11 -12.04 13.80 1.92
N LEU A 12 -10.82 14.06 2.40
CA LEU A 12 -10.24 13.32 3.52
C LEU A 12 -10.97 13.60 4.84
N TRP A 13 -11.49 14.80 5.03
CA TRP A 13 -12.17 15.18 6.27
C TRP A 13 -13.57 14.58 6.35
N GLY A 14 -14.31 14.60 5.23
CA GLY A 14 -15.57 13.88 5.09
C GLY A 14 -15.41 12.38 5.30
N LEU A 15 -14.39 11.77 4.69
CA LEU A 15 -14.08 10.34 4.90
C LEU A 15 -13.83 10.04 6.38
N HIS A 16 -13.00 10.84 7.05
CA HIS A 16 -12.73 10.66 8.48
C HIS A 16 -14.02 10.76 9.32
N THR A 17 -14.89 11.71 8.98
CA THR A 17 -16.18 11.90 9.65
C THR A 17 -17.08 10.67 9.50
N GLU A 18 -17.20 10.12 8.29
CA GLU A 18 -18.03 8.93 8.04
C GLU A 18 -17.44 7.66 8.67
N LEU A 19 -16.12 7.46 8.58
CA LEU A 19 -15.45 6.35 9.26
C LEU A 19 -15.61 6.42 10.78
N THR A 20 -15.60 7.62 11.37
CA THR A 20 -15.85 7.80 12.81
C THR A 20 -17.26 7.33 13.20
N LYS A 21 -18.27 7.68 12.39
CA LYS A 21 -19.66 7.24 12.60
C LYS A 21 -19.77 5.72 12.49
N LEU A 22 -19.18 5.13 11.45
CA LEU A 22 -19.18 3.68 11.22
C LEU A 22 -18.51 2.91 12.37
N GLY A 23 -17.43 3.46 12.94
CA GLY A 23 -16.69 2.88 14.07
C GLY A 23 -17.34 3.04 15.44
N GLY A 24 -18.59 3.49 15.52
CA GLY A 24 -19.26 3.79 16.80
C GLY A 24 -18.54 4.88 17.62
N GLY A 25 -17.94 5.86 16.93
CA GLY A 25 -17.22 6.97 17.56
C GLY A 25 -15.76 6.67 17.96
N LYS A 26 -15.23 5.50 17.60
CA LYS A 26 -13.84 5.12 17.89
C LYS A 26 -13.05 4.91 16.60
N LEU A 27 -12.12 5.81 16.33
CA LEU A 27 -11.06 5.61 15.34
C LEU A 27 -9.72 5.48 16.03
N LYS A 28 -8.87 4.62 15.48
CA LYS A 28 -7.44 4.60 15.80
C LYS A 28 -6.69 5.06 14.57
N MET A 29 -6.08 6.24 14.65
CA MET A 29 -5.12 6.68 13.65
C MET A 29 -3.75 6.10 13.95
N SER A 30 -3.07 5.59 12.92
CA SER A 30 -1.68 5.17 12.99
C SER A 30 -0.87 5.96 11.97
N GLY A 31 -0.40 7.14 12.36
CA GLY A 31 0.18 8.12 11.44
C GLY A 31 -0.88 8.82 10.57
N SER A 32 -0.44 9.55 9.54
CA SER A 32 -1.32 10.31 8.64
C SER A 32 -1.92 9.48 7.49
N LYS A 33 -1.43 8.25 7.26
CA LYS A 33 -1.76 7.46 6.07
C LYS A 33 -2.64 6.24 6.31
N ILE A 34 -2.95 5.89 7.56
CA ILE A 34 -3.76 4.71 7.89
C ILE A 34 -4.83 5.07 8.93
N ILE A 35 -6.09 4.79 8.58
CA ILE A 35 -7.25 4.92 9.45
C ILE A 35 -7.77 3.51 9.77
N ARG A 36 -7.85 3.16 11.05
CA ARG A 36 -8.39 1.88 11.49
C ARG A 36 -9.76 2.07 12.13
N VAL A 37 -10.73 1.30 11.65
CA VAL A 37 -12.11 1.30 12.12
C VAL A 37 -12.58 -0.13 12.41
N MET A 38 -13.43 -0.29 13.42
CA MET A 38 -14.13 -1.55 13.68
C MET A 38 -15.53 -1.47 13.08
N TYR A 39 -15.86 -2.39 12.17
CA TYR A 39 -17.22 -2.57 11.66
C TYR A 39 -17.77 -3.90 12.21
N GLY A 40 -18.61 -3.80 13.25
CA GLY A 40 -18.98 -4.96 14.06
C GLY A 40 -17.75 -5.59 14.72
N SER A 41 -17.50 -6.87 14.44
CA SER A 41 -16.32 -7.60 14.92
C SER A 41 -15.15 -7.62 13.93
N ILE A 42 -15.26 -6.93 12.79
CA ILE A 42 -14.25 -6.91 11.73
C ILE A 42 -13.45 -5.63 11.83
N GLN A 43 -12.12 -5.75 11.86
CA GLN A 43 -11.22 -4.61 11.72
C GLN A 43 -11.06 -4.28 10.23
N VAL A 44 -11.21 -3.00 9.89
CA VAL A 44 -10.96 -2.47 8.56
C VAL A 44 -9.84 -1.45 8.64
N ASP A 45 -8.76 -1.70 7.89
CA ASP A 45 -7.61 -0.82 7.76
C ASP A 45 -7.72 -0.07 6.43
N VAL A 46 -7.87 1.25 6.50
CA VAL A 46 -8.01 2.13 5.35
C VAL A 46 -6.70 2.87 5.12
N TYR A 47 -6.04 2.57 4.01
CA TYR A 47 -4.81 3.19 3.53
C TYR A 47 -5.16 4.33 2.58
N ILE A 48 -4.68 5.53 2.93
CA ILE A 48 -4.89 6.73 2.14
C ILE A 48 -3.75 6.85 1.12
N ALA A 49 -4.12 6.84 -0.14
CA ALA A 49 -3.24 7.03 -1.29
C ALA A 49 -3.52 8.35 -2.01
N ASP A 50 -2.59 8.72 -2.87
CA ASP A 50 -2.72 9.70 -3.94
C ASP A 50 -2.34 9.02 -5.28
N GLU A 51 -2.36 9.77 -6.38
CA GLU A 51 -2.02 9.24 -7.71
C GLU A 51 -0.61 8.65 -7.76
N GLU A 52 0.37 9.26 -7.08
CA GLU A 52 1.77 8.83 -7.08
C GLU A 52 2.01 7.55 -6.27
N THR A 53 1.26 7.39 -5.16
CA THR A 53 1.42 6.28 -4.22
C THR A 53 0.49 5.10 -4.45
N TRP A 54 -0.55 5.28 -5.27
CA TRP A 54 -1.60 4.31 -5.53
C TRP A 54 -1.09 2.91 -5.87
N ALA A 55 -0.31 2.78 -6.95
CA ALA A 55 0.06 1.46 -7.46
C ALA A 55 0.99 0.71 -6.50
N THR A 56 1.88 1.41 -5.83
CA THR A 56 2.80 0.82 -4.86
C THR A 56 2.07 0.37 -3.60
N LEU A 57 1.17 1.21 -3.05
CA LEU A 57 0.33 0.83 -1.92
C LEU A 57 -0.58 -0.36 -2.26
N LEU A 58 -1.18 -0.35 -3.46
CA LEU A 58 -2.03 -1.45 -3.92
C LEU A 58 -1.25 -2.77 -4.01
N LEU A 59 -0.06 -2.75 -4.61
CA LEU A 59 0.83 -3.91 -4.67
C LEU A 59 1.15 -4.46 -3.27
N ILE A 60 1.60 -3.57 -2.37
CA ILE A 60 2.01 -3.97 -1.01
C ILE A 60 0.83 -4.49 -0.19
N ARG A 61 -0.34 -3.84 -0.28
CA ARG A 61 -1.53 -4.22 0.49
C ARG A 61 -2.24 -5.44 -0.07
N THR A 62 -2.07 -5.73 -1.34
CA THR A 62 -2.48 -7.01 -1.93
C THR A 62 -1.60 -8.15 -1.40
N GLY A 63 -0.29 -7.89 -1.23
CA GLY A 63 0.65 -8.87 -0.70
C GLY A 63 0.91 -10.03 -1.67
N SER A 64 1.20 -11.24 -1.18
CA SER A 64 1.33 -11.62 0.23
C SER A 64 2.53 -10.96 0.94
N ALA A 65 2.70 -11.23 2.24
CA ALA A 65 3.90 -10.81 2.97
C ALA A 65 5.17 -11.43 2.34
N GLU A 66 5.08 -12.69 1.90
CA GLU A 66 6.15 -13.41 1.21
C GLU A 66 6.49 -12.75 -0.13
N ASN A 67 5.49 -12.38 -0.93
CA ASN A 67 5.70 -11.62 -2.16
C ASN A 67 6.39 -10.28 -1.88
N ASN A 68 5.92 -9.54 -0.88
CA ASN A 68 6.53 -8.26 -0.50
C ASN A 68 8.00 -8.42 -0.08
N VAL A 69 8.32 -9.45 0.72
CA VAL A 69 9.70 -9.77 1.10
C VAL A 69 10.53 -10.11 -0.13
N ARG A 70 10.02 -10.92 -1.04
CA ARG A 70 10.71 -11.28 -2.29
C ARG A 70 11.03 -10.03 -3.13
N LEU A 71 10.06 -9.16 -3.36
CA LEU A 71 10.27 -7.93 -4.14
C LEU A 71 11.30 -7.01 -3.45
N CYS A 72 11.21 -6.85 -2.12
CA CYS A 72 12.17 -6.06 -1.35
C CYS A 72 13.58 -6.64 -1.40
N THR A 73 13.72 -7.97 -1.34
CA THR A 73 15.02 -8.65 -1.47
C THR A 73 15.65 -8.36 -2.83
N VAL A 74 14.89 -8.53 -3.92
CA VAL A 74 15.41 -8.24 -5.27
C VAL A 74 15.78 -6.76 -5.43
N ALA A 75 14.99 -5.84 -4.88
CA ALA A 75 15.31 -4.41 -4.89
C ALA A 75 16.64 -4.15 -4.14
N ARG A 76 16.77 -4.71 -2.93
CA ARG A 76 17.95 -4.53 -2.08
C ARG A 76 19.21 -5.11 -2.70
N ASP A 77 19.12 -6.25 -3.39
CA ASP A 77 20.25 -6.87 -4.09
C ASP A 77 20.77 -5.99 -5.25
N LYS A 78 19.94 -5.06 -5.74
CA LYS A 78 20.30 -4.01 -6.72
C LYS A 78 20.71 -2.68 -6.06
N GLY A 79 20.78 -2.59 -4.73
CA GLY A 79 21.03 -1.34 -3.99
C GLY A 79 19.80 -0.42 -3.88
N TRP A 80 18.61 -0.91 -4.26
CA TRP A 80 17.38 -0.14 -4.31
C TRP A 80 16.46 -0.44 -3.11
N ARG A 81 15.38 0.32 -2.98
CA ARG A 81 14.39 0.17 -1.90
C ARG A 81 12.98 0.30 -2.44
N LEU A 82 12.19 -0.78 -2.33
CA LEU A 82 10.75 -0.70 -2.51
C LEU A 82 10.12 -0.13 -1.24
N LYS A 83 9.36 0.95 -1.37
CA LYS A 83 8.90 1.75 -0.23
C LYS A 83 7.50 1.37 0.22
N ALA A 84 7.40 0.82 1.44
CA ALA A 84 6.15 0.37 2.05
C ALA A 84 5.08 1.48 2.23
N ASN A 85 5.48 2.75 2.20
CA ASN A 85 4.61 3.92 2.35
C ASN A 85 3.98 4.40 1.04
N GLY A 86 4.25 3.72 -0.08
CA GLY A 86 3.71 4.05 -1.40
C GLY A 86 4.66 4.79 -2.34
N ASP A 87 5.81 5.30 -1.88
CA ASP A 87 6.65 6.20 -2.70
C ASP A 87 7.27 5.54 -3.96
N GLY A 88 7.09 4.23 -4.16
CA GLY A 88 7.60 3.50 -5.30
C GLY A 88 8.89 2.74 -5.04
N LEU A 89 9.59 2.43 -6.12
CA LEU A 89 10.91 1.81 -6.11
C LEU A 89 11.96 2.91 -6.23
N ILE A 90 12.83 3.01 -5.22
CA ILE A 90 13.83 4.07 -5.11
C ILE A 90 15.22 3.49 -5.34
N ASN A 91 16.01 4.09 -6.23
CA ASN A 91 17.38 3.65 -6.50
C ASN A 91 18.36 4.12 -5.39
N GLU A 92 19.64 3.77 -5.54
CA GLU A 92 20.69 4.15 -4.57
C GLU A 92 20.97 5.66 -4.53
N ALA A 93 20.66 6.40 -5.60
CA ALA A 93 20.76 7.85 -5.67
C ALA A 93 19.58 8.58 -5.01
N GLY A 94 18.55 7.84 -4.56
CA GLY A 94 17.35 8.41 -3.94
C GLY A 94 16.26 8.79 -4.94
N GLU A 95 16.38 8.38 -6.20
CA GLU A 95 15.42 8.70 -7.27
C GLU A 95 14.35 7.62 -7.38
N ARG A 96 13.10 8.03 -7.64
CA ARG A 96 11.99 7.11 -7.92
C ARG A 96 12.11 6.61 -9.35
N ILE A 97 12.32 5.31 -9.52
CA ILE A 97 12.55 4.65 -10.81
C ILE A 97 11.38 3.79 -11.28
N ALA A 98 10.43 3.47 -10.40
CA ALA A 98 9.18 2.79 -10.75
C ALA A 98 8.11 3.04 -9.66
N GLY A 99 6.87 2.68 -9.96
CA GLY A 99 5.73 2.85 -9.04
C GLY A 99 4.48 3.46 -9.67
N ASP A 100 4.50 3.72 -10.99
CA ASP A 100 3.33 4.25 -11.73
C ASP A 100 2.29 3.15 -12.01
N SER A 101 2.74 1.90 -12.03
CA SER A 101 1.90 0.70 -12.06
C SER A 101 2.57 -0.43 -11.28
N GLU A 102 1.82 -1.48 -10.95
CA GLU A 102 2.40 -2.68 -10.35
C GLU A 102 3.42 -3.31 -11.31
N GLU A 103 3.07 -3.40 -12.59
CA GLU A 103 3.90 -3.92 -13.68
C GLU A 103 5.24 -3.17 -13.77
N SER A 104 5.24 -1.83 -13.62
CA SER A 104 6.48 -1.03 -13.67
C SER A 104 7.48 -1.44 -12.59
N ILE A 105 7.00 -1.84 -11.41
CA ILE A 105 7.84 -2.32 -10.30
C ILE A 105 8.41 -3.69 -10.64
N PHE A 106 7.58 -4.62 -11.14
CA PHE A 106 8.05 -5.94 -11.57
C PHE A 106 9.10 -5.82 -12.68
N GLU A 107 8.84 -4.99 -13.70
CA GLU A 107 9.75 -4.75 -14.82
C GLU A 107 11.09 -4.17 -14.37
N ALA A 108 11.08 -3.12 -13.55
CA ALA A 108 12.30 -2.52 -13.02
C ALA A 108 13.13 -3.54 -12.20
N LEU A 109 12.46 -4.40 -11.44
CA LEU A 109 13.12 -5.47 -10.68
C LEU A 109 13.61 -6.63 -11.56
N GLY A 110 13.28 -6.66 -12.85
CA GLY A 110 13.63 -7.75 -13.78
C GLY A 110 12.82 -9.02 -13.53
N LEU A 111 11.57 -8.87 -13.09
CA LEU A 111 10.65 -9.96 -12.78
C LEU A 111 9.48 -9.94 -13.77
N ALA A 112 8.95 -11.13 -14.10
CA ALA A 112 7.68 -11.21 -14.79
C ALA A 112 6.55 -10.76 -13.85
N TYR A 113 5.60 -9.98 -14.38
CA TYR A 113 4.42 -9.58 -13.63
C TYR A 113 3.64 -10.81 -13.14
N GLN A 114 3.16 -10.74 -11.90
CA GLN A 114 2.32 -11.75 -11.29
C GLN A 114 0.98 -11.15 -10.89
N PRO A 115 -0.16 -11.71 -11.33
CA PRO A 115 -1.46 -11.25 -10.88
C PRO A 115 -1.64 -11.55 -9.38
N PRO A 116 -2.52 -10.82 -8.67
CA PRO A 116 -2.75 -10.95 -7.23
C PRO A 116 -2.83 -12.40 -6.72
N GLU A 117 -3.55 -13.27 -7.42
CA GLU A 117 -3.81 -14.65 -7.01
C GLU A 117 -2.57 -15.56 -7.08
N ARG A 118 -1.46 -15.08 -7.64
CA ARG A 118 -0.20 -15.83 -7.81
C ARG A 118 0.95 -15.27 -6.98
N ARG A 119 0.65 -14.43 -5.99
CA ARG A 119 1.62 -13.75 -5.12
C ARG A 119 1.72 -14.42 -3.75
N GLU A 120 1.95 -15.73 -3.74
CA GLU A 120 2.26 -16.52 -2.54
C GLU A 120 3.71 -16.99 -2.54
#